data_AF-A0A1E7HPG7-F1
#
_entry.id   AF-A0A1E7HPG7-F1
#
_cell.length_a   1.000
_cell.length_b   1.000
_cell.length_c   1.000
_cell.angle_alpha   90.00
_cell.angle_beta   90.00
_cell.angle_gamma   90.00
#
_symmetry.space_group_name_H-M   'P 1'
#
loop_
_entity.id
_entity.type
_entity.pdbx_description
1 polymer ?
#
loop_
_entity_poly.entity_id
_entity_poly.type
_entity_poly.pdbx_seq_one_letter_code
_entity_poly.pdbx_strand_id
1 'polypeptide(L)'
;MSDKHPMSDEIQDSEQIEDQVFEELERQWPAPVVARDQRTLDRFSGGLLNAKTLANHDSAGTGPEGKIKVGKKVAYPTKALVAWMIQRKSDHVQSCCQKRRQSRE
;
A
#
# COMPACT_ATOMS: atom_id res chain seq x y z
N MET A 1 2.99 -30.30 -40.73
CA MET A 1 1.72 -29.74 -40.20
C MET A 1 1.83 -29.93 -38.70
N SER A 2 2.52 -29.10 -37.92
CA SER A 2 2.36 -27.65 -37.64
C SER A 2 1.01 -27.28 -37.05
N ASP A 3 0.53 -28.08 -36.10
CA ASP A 3 -0.37 -27.60 -35.06
C ASP A 3 0.43 -26.67 -34.14
N LYS A 4 0.48 -25.40 -34.56
CA LYS A 4 0.86 -24.28 -33.71
C LYS A 4 -0.10 -24.28 -32.54
N HIS A 5 0.39 -24.62 -31.36
CA HIS A 5 -0.32 -24.47 -30.09
C HIS A 5 -0.55 -22.97 -29.84
N PRO A 6 -1.79 -22.44 -29.85
CA PRO A 6 -2.09 -21.09 -29.39
C PRO A 6 -2.77 -21.22 -28.02
N MET A 7 -1.99 -21.24 -26.95
CA MET A 7 -2.49 -21.14 -25.57
C MET A 7 -1.54 -20.21 -24.82
N SER A 8 -1.59 -18.93 -25.16
CA SER A 8 -0.76 -17.91 -24.54
C SER A 8 -1.56 -16.62 -24.44
N ASP A 9 -2.72 -16.64 -23.80
CA ASP A 9 -3.47 -15.42 -23.43
C ASP A 9 -4.45 -15.74 -22.28
N GLU A 10 -3.96 -16.25 -21.16
CA GLU A 10 -4.74 -16.33 -19.91
C GLU A 10 -3.93 -15.73 -18.74
N ILE A 11 -3.30 -14.58 -18.97
CA ILE A 11 -2.64 -13.79 -17.93
C ILE A 11 -3.12 -12.34 -18.07
N GLN A 12 -4.40 -12.09 -17.79
CA GLN A 12 -4.93 -10.71 -17.68
C GLN A 12 -5.92 -10.50 -16.53
N ASP A 13 -6.40 -11.56 -15.84
CA ASP A 13 -7.39 -11.44 -14.77
C ASP A 13 -6.80 -11.16 -13.37
N SER A 14 -5.48 -11.26 -13.17
CA SER A 14 -4.89 -11.17 -11.83
C SER A 14 -4.76 -9.74 -11.30
N GLU A 15 -4.56 -8.75 -12.17
CA GLU A 15 -4.43 -7.34 -11.73
C GLU A 15 -5.77 -6.75 -11.30
N GLN A 16 -6.88 -7.22 -11.87
CA GLN A 16 -8.22 -6.71 -11.59
C GLN A 16 -8.74 -7.12 -10.19
N ILE A 17 -8.30 -8.26 -9.67
CA ILE A 17 -8.73 -8.76 -8.35
C ILE A 17 -8.14 -7.90 -7.22
N GLU A 18 -6.91 -7.41 -7.39
CA GLU A 18 -6.23 -6.67 -6.34
C GLU A 18 -6.89 -5.33 -6.05
N ASP A 19 -7.27 -4.58 -7.09
CA ASP A 19 -7.93 -3.29 -6.94
C ASP A 19 -9.30 -3.43 -6.25
N GLN A 20 -10.04 -4.49 -6.60
CA GLN A 20 -11.32 -4.80 -5.94
C GLN A 20 -11.16 -5.10 -4.44
N VAL A 21 -10.06 -5.76 -4.03
CA VAL A 21 -9.79 -6.02 -2.60
C VAL A 21 -9.54 -4.71 -1.85
N PHE A 22 -8.79 -3.78 -2.43
CA PHE A 22 -8.52 -2.48 -1.80
C PHE A 22 -9.77 -1.59 -1.71
N GLU A 23 -10.64 -1.65 -2.72
CA GLU A 23 -11.94 -0.98 -2.68
C GLU A 23 -12.85 -1.58 -1.60
N GLU A 24 -12.86 -2.90 -1.45
CA GLU A 24 -13.65 -3.56 -0.40
C GLU A 24 -13.13 -3.19 1.01
N LEU A 25 -11.81 -3.03 1.19
CA LEU A 25 -11.24 -2.50 2.44
C LEU A 25 -11.76 -1.08 2.75
N GLU A 26 -11.92 -0.24 1.73
CA GLU A 26 -12.51 1.09 1.91
C GLU A 26 -13.98 0.98 2.36
N ARG A 27 -14.76 0.11 1.72
CA ARG A 27 -16.20 -0.06 1.98
C ARG A 27 -16.49 -0.65 3.35
N GLN A 28 -15.69 -1.61 3.80
CA GLN A 28 -15.89 -2.27 5.09
C GLN A 28 -15.44 -1.42 6.28
N TRP A 29 -14.59 -0.42 6.04
CA TRP A 29 -14.08 0.40 7.10
C TRP A 29 -15.14 1.41 7.59
N PRO A 30 -15.49 1.40 8.90
CA PRO A 30 -16.64 2.18 9.40
C PRO A 30 -16.37 3.69 9.52
N ALA A 31 -15.14 4.16 9.31
CA ALA A 31 -14.77 5.56 9.52
C ALA A 31 -14.23 6.21 8.24
N PRO A 32 -14.47 7.52 8.02
CA PRO A 32 -13.94 8.21 6.84
C PRO A 32 -12.42 8.48 6.92
N VAL A 33 -11.84 8.31 8.11
CA VAL A 33 -10.41 8.53 8.38
C VAL A 33 -9.81 7.34 9.12
N VAL A 34 -8.53 7.07 8.82
CA VAL A 34 -7.70 6.04 9.43
C VAL A 34 -6.56 6.74 10.18
N ALA A 35 -6.46 6.52 11.49
CA ALA A 35 -5.36 7.05 12.27
C ALA A 35 -4.05 6.30 11.93
N ARG A 36 -2.92 7.01 11.92
CA ARG A 36 -1.56 6.46 11.82
C ARG A 36 -1.11 5.83 13.15
N ASP A 37 -1.97 5.01 13.73
CA ASP A 37 -1.73 4.23 14.93
C ASP A 37 -1.67 2.75 14.55
N GLN A 38 -0.67 2.02 15.06
CA GLN A 38 -0.43 0.64 14.64
C GLN A 38 -1.67 -0.24 14.83
N ARG A 39 -2.41 -0.09 15.94
CA ARG A 39 -3.61 -0.90 16.19
C ARG A 39 -4.73 -0.61 15.19
N THR A 40 -4.84 0.64 14.74
CA THR A 40 -5.87 1.04 13.78
C THR A 40 -5.54 0.53 12.39
N LEU A 41 -4.26 0.63 12.01
CA LEU A 41 -3.75 0.10 10.75
C LEU A 41 -3.81 -1.43 10.71
N ASP A 42 -3.48 -2.13 11.79
CA ASP A 42 -3.61 -3.58 11.90
C ASP A 42 -5.06 -4.03 11.73
N ARG A 43 -6.01 -3.29 12.30
CA ARG A 43 -7.44 -3.57 12.14
C ARG A 43 -7.93 -3.25 10.72
N PHE A 44 -7.38 -2.22 10.09
CA PHE A 44 -7.76 -1.80 8.75
C PHE A 44 -7.23 -2.77 7.69
N SER A 45 -5.94 -3.07 7.71
CA SER A 45 -5.26 -3.85 6.67
C SER A 45 -4.89 -5.26 7.12
N GLY A 46 -5.43 -5.78 8.23
CA GLY A 46 -5.09 -7.11 8.76
C GLY A 46 -3.60 -7.29 9.14
N GLY A 47 -2.87 -6.21 9.43
CA GLY A 47 -1.44 -6.23 9.75
C GLY A 47 -0.48 -6.02 8.56
N LEU A 48 -1.00 -5.73 7.37
CA LEU A 48 -0.16 -5.40 6.20
C LEU A 48 0.61 -4.06 6.34
N LEU A 49 0.06 -3.08 7.06
CA LEU A 49 0.62 -1.74 7.17
C LEU A 49 1.32 -1.50 8.52
N ASN A 50 2.49 -0.87 8.47
CA ASN A 50 3.22 -0.44 9.66
C ASN A 50 3.21 1.09 9.78
N ALA A 51 2.84 1.59 10.96
CA ALA A 51 2.81 3.01 11.29
C ALA A 51 4.18 3.68 11.08
N LYS A 52 5.27 2.96 11.36
CA LYS A 52 6.65 3.44 11.14
C LYS A 52 6.96 3.60 9.65
N THR A 53 6.52 2.65 8.82
CA THR A 53 6.68 2.74 7.37
C THR A 53 5.92 3.96 6.84
N LEU A 54 4.67 4.15 7.24
CA LEU A 54 3.90 5.35 6.87
C LEU A 54 4.57 6.65 7.33
N ALA A 55 5.17 6.69 8.53
CA ALA A 55 5.91 7.86 9.00
C ALA A 55 7.18 8.15 8.17
N ASN A 56 7.86 7.11 7.67
CA ASN A 56 9.01 7.27 6.78
C ASN A 56 8.57 7.82 5.42
N HIS A 57 7.46 7.30 4.86
CA HIS A 57 6.91 7.80 3.60
C HIS A 57 6.37 9.23 3.72
N ASP A 58 5.74 9.56 4.85
CA ASP A 58 5.34 10.92 5.22
C ASP A 58 6.55 11.87 5.27
N SER A 59 7.67 11.41 5.83
CA SER A 59 8.93 12.18 5.84
C SER A 59 9.58 12.29 4.46
N ALA A 60 9.41 11.27 3.61
CA ALA A 60 9.94 11.22 2.26
C ALA A 60 9.05 11.95 1.22
N GLY A 61 7.87 12.45 1.62
CA GLY A 61 6.91 13.08 0.72
C GLY A 61 6.20 12.10 -0.23
N THR A 62 6.37 10.78 -0.03
CA THR A 62 5.74 9.71 -0.82
C THR A 62 4.67 8.97 -0.03
N GLY A 63 4.08 9.64 0.97
CA GLY A 63 3.01 9.10 1.80
C GLY A 63 1.61 9.35 1.23
N PRO A 64 0.58 8.84 1.90
CA PRO A 64 -0.80 9.10 1.52
C PRO A 64 -1.14 10.60 1.64
N GLU A 65 -1.86 11.10 0.64
CA GLU A 65 -2.28 12.49 0.57
C GLU A 65 -3.32 12.84 1.64
N GLY A 66 -3.48 14.14 1.91
CA GLY A 66 -4.52 14.61 2.83
C GLY A 66 -4.22 14.30 4.31
N LYS A 67 -2.96 14.41 4.73
CA LYS A 67 -2.56 14.28 6.15
C LYS A 67 -3.38 15.22 7.05
N ILE A 68 -4.16 14.65 7.96
CA ILE A 68 -4.92 15.38 8.98
C ILE A 68 -4.20 15.22 10.32
N LYS A 69 -3.85 16.33 10.97
CA LYS A 69 -3.27 16.32 12.31
C LYS A 69 -4.33 16.68 13.34
N VAL A 70 -4.64 15.72 14.21
CA VAL A 70 -5.58 15.91 15.34
C VAL A 70 -4.77 15.83 16.63
N GLY A 71 -4.35 17.00 17.12
CA GLY A 71 -3.51 17.13 18.32
C GLY A 71 -2.17 16.41 18.17
N LYS A 72 -1.98 15.32 18.93
CA LYS A 72 -0.77 14.49 18.90
C LYS A 72 -0.84 13.35 17.86
N LYS A 73 -2.01 13.09 17.28
CA LYS A 73 -2.24 12.01 16.33
C LYS A 73 -2.30 12.54 14.90
N VAL A 74 -1.88 11.69 13.96
CA VAL A 74 -1.99 11.92 12.52
C VAL A 74 -2.98 10.91 11.97
N ALA A 75 -3.86 11.33 11.08
CA ALA A 75 -4.82 10.49 10.39
C ALA A 75 -4.82 10.80 8.90
N TYR A 76 -5.26 9.83 8.11
CA TYR A 76 -5.39 9.93 6.66
C TYR A 76 -6.84 9.60 6.27
N PRO A 77 -7.40 10.24 5.24
CA PRO A 77 -8.65 9.79 4.63
C PRO A 77 -8.50 8.34 4.14
N THR A 78 -9.52 7.51 4.35
CA THR A 78 -9.49 6.10 3.95
C THR A 78 -9.19 5.95 2.46
N LYS A 79 -9.84 6.77 1.62
CA LYS A 79 -9.59 6.87 0.17
C LYS A 79 -8.14 7.13 -0.20
N ALA A 80 -7.52 8.12 0.46
CA ALA A 80 -6.15 8.51 0.18
C ALA A 80 -5.16 7.42 0.63
N LEU A 81 -5.46 6.72 1.74
CA LEU A 81 -4.65 5.59 2.19
C LEU A 81 -4.73 4.41 1.21
N VAL A 82 -5.92 4.08 0.72
CA VAL A 82 -6.15 3.02 -0.26
C VAL A 82 -5.46 3.34 -1.60
N ALA A 83 -5.66 4.55 -2.12
CA ALA A 83 -5.00 4.99 -3.35
C ALA A 83 -3.47 4.89 -3.25
N TRP A 84 -2.91 5.25 -2.10
CA TRP A 84 -1.49 5.11 -1.82
C TRP A 84 -1.02 3.64 -1.80
N MET A 85 -1.82 2.73 -1.24
CA MET A 85 -1.51 1.30 -1.26
C MET A 85 -1.49 0.74 -2.68
N ILE A 86 -2.46 1.14 -3.51
CA ILE A 86 -2.55 0.75 -4.92
C ILE A 86 -1.33 1.28 -5.68
N GLN A 87 -0.95 2.55 -5.50
CA GLN A 87 0.24 3.11 -6.14
C GLN A 87 1.52 2.35 -5.78
N ARG A 88 1.66 1.97 -4.50
CA ARG A 88 2.84 1.25 -4.01
C ARG A 88 2.94 -0.19 -4.53
N LYS A 89 1.82 -0.84 -4.85
CA LYS A 89 1.84 -2.22 -5.37
C LYS A 89 2.65 -2.31 -6.67
N SER A 90 2.56 -1.28 -7.51
CA SER A 90 3.28 -1.16 -8.77
C SER A 90 4.78 -0.90 -8.61
N ASP A 91 5.20 -0.42 -7.43
CA ASP A 91 6.60 -0.06 -7.14
C ASP A 91 7.44 -1.24 -6.61
N HIS A 92 7.01 -2.50 -6.79
CA HIS A 92 7.72 -3.68 -6.26
C HIS A 92 9.03 -4.02 -7.01
N VAL A 93 9.97 -3.08 -7.10
CA VAL A 93 11.37 -3.35 -7.42
C VAL A 93 12.26 -2.43 -6.57
N GLN A 94 12.97 -3.04 -5.62
CA GLN A 94 14.16 -2.56 -4.89
C GLN A 94 13.97 -1.72 -3.61
N SER A 95 14.24 -2.35 -2.46
CA SER A 95 15.04 -1.67 -1.41
C SER A 95 15.64 -2.56 -0.31
N CYS A 96 15.60 -3.89 -0.40
CA CYS A 96 16.11 -4.71 0.70
C CYS A 96 17.65 -4.87 0.71
N CYS A 97 18.38 -4.55 -0.38
CA CYS A 97 19.80 -4.92 -0.51
C CYS A 97 20.83 -3.76 -0.37
N GLN A 98 20.45 -2.48 -0.43
CA GLN A 98 21.46 -1.39 -0.58
C GLN A 98 21.92 -0.67 0.68
N LYS A 99 21.26 -0.79 1.84
CA LYS A 99 21.59 0.07 3.00
C LYS A 99 22.29 -0.58 4.19
N ARG A 100 22.88 -1.77 4.03
CA ARG A 100 23.80 -2.37 5.02
C ARG A 100 25.28 -2.45 4.61
N ARG A 101 25.69 -1.85 3.48
CA ARG A 101 27.06 -2.00 2.93
C ARG A 101 27.99 -0.77 2.98
N GLN A 102 27.52 0.44 3.27
CA GLN A 102 28.35 1.68 3.24
C GLN A 102 28.58 2.32 4.62
N SER A 103 28.97 1.53 5.64
CA SER A 103 29.43 2.10 6.92
C SER A 103 30.67 1.37 7.45
N ARG A 104 31.50 0.91 6.52
CA ARG A 104 32.86 0.41 6.77
C ARG A 104 33.78 0.96 5.68
N GLU A 105 33.91 2.28 5.65
CA GLU A 105 35.10 2.98 5.17
C GLU A 105 35.37 4.13 6.14
#